data_AF-A0A7T5RNC6-F1
#
_entry.id   AF-A0A7T5RNC6-F1
#
_cell.length_a   1.000
_cell.length_b   1.000
_cell.length_c   1.000
_cell.angle_alpha   90.00
_cell.angle_beta   90.00
_cell.angle_gamma   90.00
#
_symmetry.space_group_name_H-M   'P 1'
#
loop_
_entity.id
_entity.type
_entity.pdbx_description
1 polymer ?
#
loop_
_entity_poly.entity_id
_entity_poly.type
_entity_poly.pdbx_seq_one_letter_code
_entity_poly.pdbx_strand_id
1 'polypeptide(L)'
;MSPKSANHHHKFVILFATSTLALSILIVLVANTFAKERLKWQQQVNRRKCDAEGEAIINVHQRVVKSVDSGQAGNYWAFDNYDRNIKVWKIDETTNEFCATVTYNGDFDAIAGQRSPGNTGILTGKEDGRFDGGYRMHIIGTMQIDPKFNITKGSIGTAYYNCDINGNCPGAFDWTTKYFNTTATGFSSTLEWWGWQYRAPKNKVWVNSIDGNSGDVI
;
A
#
# COMPACT_ATOMS: atom_id res chain seq x y z
N MET A 1 10.47 84.74 -58.85
CA MET A 1 11.93 84.82 -59.03
C MET A 1 12.55 83.58 -58.39
N SER A 2 13.10 82.67 -59.19
CA SER A 2 14.04 81.66 -58.67
C SER A 2 15.40 82.33 -58.50
N PRO A 3 16.17 81.97 -57.46
CA PRO A 3 17.44 81.32 -57.77
C PRO A 3 17.84 80.17 -56.83
N LYS A 4 18.90 79.51 -57.29
CA LYS A 4 19.49 78.21 -56.97
C LYS A 4 20.38 78.18 -55.70
N SER A 5 20.45 76.97 -55.12
CA SER A 5 21.63 76.16 -54.74
C SER A 5 22.69 76.70 -53.75
N ALA A 6 22.97 75.90 -52.69
CA ALA A 6 24.32 75.57 -52.25
C ALA A 6 24.34 74.28 -51.40
N ASN A 7 25.51 73.63 -51.36
CA ASN A 7 25.77 72.21 -51.12
C ASN A 7 26.62 71.97 -49.85
N HIS A 8 26.68 70.71 -49.40
CA HIS A 8 27.68 70.04 -48.54
C HIS A 8 27.74 70.30 -47.02
N HIS A 9 27.60 69.22 -46.21
CA HIS A 9 28.74 68.43 -45.69
C HIS A 9 28.31 67.19 -44.87
N HIS A 10 29.21 66.22 -44.87
CA HIS A 10 29.20 64.87 -44.31
C HIS A 10 28.68 64.67 -42.87
N LYS A 11 28.11 63.48 -42.60
CA LYS A 11 28.83 62.38 -41.91
C LYS A 11 28.01 61.08 -41.86
N PHE A 12 28.64 60.04 -42.39
CA PHE A 12 28.27 58.64 -42.33
C PHE A 12 28.55 58.12 -40.92
N VAL A 13 27.59 57.48 -40.26
CA VAL A 13 27.84 56.60 -39.11
C VAL A 13 27.03 55.32 -39.34
N ILE A 14 27.74 54.26 -39.71
CA ILE A 14 27.24 52.89 -39.68
C ILE A 14 27.33 52.43 -38.22
N LEU A 15 26.21 52.04 -37.64
CA LEU A 15 26.18 51.31 -36.37
C LEU A 15 25.63 49.91 -36.64
N PHE A 16 26.55 48.93 -36.61
CA PHE A 16 26.23 47.52 -36.52
C PHE A 16 25.62 47.25 -35.12
N ALA A 17 24.34 46.92 -35.06
CA ALA A 17 23.75 46.33 -33.86
C ALA A 17 23.67 44.81 -34.06
N THR A 18 24.55 44.12 -33.35
CA THR A 18 24.71 42.68 -33.31
C THR A 18 23.51 41.97 -32.68
N SER A 19 23.13 40.86 -33.32
CA SER A 19 22.24 39.81 -32.85
C SER A 19 22.43 39.45 -31.37
N THR A 20 21.33 39.43 -30.62
CA THR A 20 21.18 38.57 -29.43
C THR A 20 19.78 37.95 -29.47
N LEU A 21 19.70 36.77 -30.08
CA LEU A 21 18.53 35.89 -29.97
C LEU A 21 18.56 35.31 -28.55
N ALA A 22 17.79 35.91 -27.62
CA ALA A 22 17.64 35.38 -26.28
C ALA A 22 16.80 34.08 -26.34
N LEU A 23 17.48 32.94 -26.36
CA LEU A 23 16.88 31.63 -26.23
C LEU A 23 16.45 31.45 -24.77
N SER A 24 15.25 31.90 -24.43
CA SER A 24 14.64 31.65 -23.12
C SER A 24 14.26 30.17 -23.03
N ILE A 25 15.17 29.38 -22.44
CA ILE A 25 14.92 28.01 -22.02
C ILE A 25 13.82 28.05 -20.96
N LEU A 26 12.62 27.61 -21.33
CA LEU A 26 11.53 27.36 -20.39
C LEU A 26 11.89 26.09 -19.62
N ILE A 27 12.60 26.24 -18.50
CA ILE A 27 12.75 25.16 -17.53
C ILE A 27 11.37 25.00 -16.89
N VAL A 28 10.57 24.06 -17.41
CA VAL A 28 9.42 23.53 -16.69
C VAL A 28 10.01 22.75 -15.52
N LEU A 29 10.19 23.44 -14.39
CA LEU A 29 10.30 22.79 -13.09
C LEU A 29 8.99 22.04 -12.89
N VAL A 30 8.95 20.77 -13.32
CA VAL A 30 7.95 19.82 -12.84
C VAL A 30 8.30 19.62 -11.37
N ALA A 31 7.81 20.51 -10.52
CA ALA A 31 7.70 20.23 -9.11
C ALA A 31 6.78 19.02 -9.04
N ASN A 32 7.35 17.83 -8.90
CA ASN A 32 6.62 16.67 -8.40
C ASN A 32 6.20 17.04 -6.99
N THR A 33 5.10 17.77 -6.87
CA THR A 33 4.32 17.80 -5.66
C THR A 33 3.84 16.37 -5.48
N PHE A 34 4.64 15.55 -4.79
CA PHE A 34 4.18 14.33 -4.16
C PHE A 34 3.21 14.79 -3.07
N ALA A 35 2.02 15.23 -3.49
CA ALA A 35 0.85 15.13 -2.64
C ALA A 35 0.85 13.67 -2.20
N LYS A 36 1.07 13.48 -0.91
CA LYS A 36 1.16 12.21 -0.22
C LYS A 36 -0.17 11.49 -0.42
N GLU A 37 -0.35 10.84 -1.57
CA GLU A 37 -1.58 10.15 -1.90
C GLU A 37 -1.75 9.04 -0.88
N ARG A 38 -2.70 9.24 0.03
CA ARG A 38 -3.11 8.25 1.00
C ARG A 38 -3.57 7.03 0.22
N LEU A 39 -3.04 5.86 0.57
CA LEU A 39 -3.47 4.61 -0.05
C LEU A 39 -4.99 4.48 0.08
N LYS A 40 -5.70 4.42 -1.05
CA LYS A 40 -7.17 4.31 -1.13
C LYS A 40 -7.64 2.87 -0.91
N TRP A 41 -7.05 2.17 0.07
CA TRP A 41 -7.24 0.74 0.28
C TRP A 41 -8.70 0.38 0.57
N GLN A 42 -9.47 1.25 1.23
CA GLN A 42 -10.88 1.00 1.54
C GLN A 42 -11.73 0.77 0.28
N GLN A 43 -11.35 1.39 -0.84
CA GLN A 43 -12.04 1.21 -2.12
C GLN A 43 -11.76 -0.18 -2.71
N GLN A 44 -10.57 -0.73 -2.46
CA GLN A 44 -10.10 -1.99 -3.02
C GLN A 44 -10.61 -3.21 -2.26
N VAL A 45 -10.81 -3.07 -0.95
CA VAL A 45 -11.41 -4.11 -0.07
C VAL A 45 -12.91 -3.92 0.14
N ASN A 46 -13.55 -3.07 -0.68
CA ASN A 46 -15.00 -2.90 -0.66
C ASN A 46 -15.69 -4.15 -1.20
N ARG A 47 -16.81 -4.58 -0.59
CA ARG A 47 -17.60 -5.75 -1.06
C ARG A 47 -17.97 -5.69 -2.55
N ARG A 48 -18.14 -4.50 -3.11
CA ARG A 48 -18.47 -4.31 -4.54
C ARG A 48 -17.34 -4.76 -5.46
N LYS A 49 -16.10 -4.85 -4.97
CA LYS A 49 -14.97 -5.42 -5.72
C LYS A 49 -14.98 -6.94 -5.78
N CYS A 50 -15.81 -7.58 -4.98
CA CYS A 50 -16.06 -9.02 -5.01
C CYS A 50 -17.29 -9.38 -5.85
N ASP A 51 -17.94 -8.40 -6.50
CA ASP A 51 -19.28 -8.55 -7.10
C ASP A 51 -20.28 -9.24 -6.14
N ALA A 52 -20.08 -9.02 -4.84
CA ALA A 52 -20.74 -9.79 -3.81
C ALA A 52 -22.21 -9.40 -3.68
N GLU A 53 -23.09 -10.38 -3.82
CA GLU A 53 -24.52 -10.28 -3.53
C GLU A 53 -24.83 -10.80 -2.10
N GLY A 54 -25.92 -10.32 -1.50
CA GLY A 54 -26.38 -10.82 -0.19
C GLY A 54 -25.45 -10.54 1.00
N GLU A 55 -25.57 -11.36 2.04
CA GLU A 55 -24.69 -11.36 3.22
C GLU A 55 -23.44 -12.21 2.98
N ALA A 56 -22.35 -11.87 3.67
CA ALA A 56 -21.15 -12.70 3.68
C ALA A 56 -21.44 -14.02 4.43
N ILE A 57 -21.06 -15.14 3.81
CA ILE A 57 -21.18 -16.49 4.40
C ILE A 57 -20.17 -16.70 5.55
N ILE A 58 -19.07 -15.95 5.52
CA ILE A 58 -18.14 -15.79 6.64
C ILE A 58 -18.02 -14.29 6.90
N ASN A 59 -18.22 -13.87 8.15
CA ASN A 59 -18.07 -12.49 8.61
C ASN A 59 -17.53 -12.50 10.04
N VAL A 60 -16.22 -12.71 10.15
CA VAL A 60 -15.55 -12.87 11.45
C VAL A 60 -14.52 -11.78 11.70
N HIS A 61 -14.23 -11.53 12.97
CA HIS A 61 -13.15 -10.63 13.38
C HIS A 61 -12.22 -11.31 14.37
N GLN A 62 -10.93 -10.98 14.30
CA GLN A 62 -9.88 -11.57 15.12
C GLN A 62 -8.85 -10.53 15.52
N ARG A 63 -8.41 -10.59 16.78
CA ARG A 63 -7.23 -9.85 17.22
C ARG A 63 -5.97 -10.69 16.94
N VAL A 64 -4.94 -10.11 16.33
CA VAL A 64 -3.64 -10.77 16.09
C VAL A 64 -2.53 -10.03 16.83
N VAL A 65 -1.88 -10.74 17.74
CA VAL A 65 -0.84 -10.19 18.61
C VAL A 65 0.54 -10.67 18.18
N LYS A 66 1.50 -9.74 18.14
CA LYS A 66 2.93 -10.01 17.90
C LYS A 66 3.17 -10.75 16.57
N SER A 67 2.64 -10.18 15.49
CA SER A 67 3.07 -10.51 14.13
C SER A 67 4.36 -9.75 13.82
N VAL A 68 5.24 -10.25 12.97
CA VAL A 68 6.43 -9.50 12.52
C VAL A 68 6.20 -8.99 11.11
N ASP A 69 6.69 -7.78 10.81
CA ASP A 69 6.54 -7.15 9.51
C ASP A 69 7.87 -7.01 8.77
N SER A 70 7.80 -7.14 7.44
CA SER A 70 8.92 -7.19 6.51
C SER A 70 9.10 -5.87 5.75
N GLY A 71 10.36 -5.57 5.42
CA GLY A 71 10.77 -4.36 4.71
C GLY A 71 11.41 -4.66 3.36
N GLN A 72 11.65 -3.61 2.57
CA GLN A 72 12.22 -3.77 1.21
C GLN A 72 13.67 -4.27 1.18
N ALA A 73 14.41 -4.20 2.29
CA ALA A 73 15.77 -4.73 2.35
C ALA A 73 15.82 -6.25 2.63
N GLY A 74 14.67 -6.94 2.59
CA GLY A 74 14.58 -8.36 2.96
C GLY A 74 14.71 -8.62 4.46
N ASN A 75 14.53 -7.58 5.28
CA ASN A 75 14.61 -7.63 6.73
C ASN A 75 13.21 -7.59 7.36
N TYR A 76 13.16 -7.93 8.65
CA TYR A 76 12.03 -7.63 9.52
C TYR A 76 12.30 -6.35 10.30
N TRP A 77 11.29 -5.50 10.50
CA TRP A 77 11.50 -4.13 11.00
C TRP A 77 10.57 -3.71 12.13
N ALA A 78 9.41 -4.36 12.29
CA ALA A 78 8.44 -4.06 13.33
C ALA A 78 7.71 -5.30 13.84
N PHE A 79 7.11 -5.18 15.03
CA PHE A 79 6.07 -6.08 15.50
C PHE A 79 4.70 -5.41 15.41
N ASP A 80 3.76 -6.10 14.77
CA ASP A 80 2.41 -5.63 14.55
C ASP A 80 1.40 -6.26 15.51
N ASN A 81 0.45 -5.43 15.90
CA ASN A 81 -0.66 -5.72 16.77
C ASN A 81 -1.94 -5.17 16.12
N TYR A 82 -2.79 -6.02 15.58
CA TYR A 82 -3.96 -5.55 14.81
C TYR A 82 -5.23 -6.34 15.08
N ASP A 83 -6.36 -5.72 14.76
CA ASP A 83 -7.63 -6.39 14.50
C ASP A 83 -7.77 -6.63 13.00
N ARG A 84 -8.11 -7.87 12.63
CA ARG A 84 -8.49 -8.22 11.26
C ARG A 84 -9.96 -8.60 11.16
N ASN A 85 -10.63 -8.08 10.15
CA ASN A 85 -11.99 -8.50 9.78
C ASN A 85 -11.93 -9.29 8.49
N ILE A 86 -12.52 -10.49 8.49
CA ILE A 86 -12.54 -11.40 7.35
C ILE A 86 -13.98 -11.54 6.90
N LYS A 87 -14.23 -11.21 5.63
CA LYS A 87 -15.53 -11.43 4.98
C LYS A 87 -15.34 -12.29 3.76
N VAL A 88 -16.21 -13.28 3.56
CA VAL A 88 -16.20 -14.17 2.40
C VAL A 88 -17.60 -14.27 1.82
N TRP A 89 -17.68 -14.23 0.50
CA TRP A 89 -18.89 -14.45 -0.27
C TRP A 89 -18.64 -15.58 -1.27
N LYS A 90 -19.67 -16.40 -1.50
CA LYS A 90 -19.67 -17.30 -2.65
C LYS A 90 -20.10 -16.49 -3.87
N ILE A 91 -19.30 -16.51 -4.92
CA ILE A 91 -19.51 -15.71 -6.13
C ILE A 91 -19.88 -16.57 -7.35
N ASP A 92 -19.51 -17.85 -7.34
CA ASP A 92 -19.98 -18.84 -8.31
C ASP A 92 -20.24 -20.19 -7.61
N GLU A 93 -21.48 -20.67 -7.72
CA GLU A 93 -21.91 -21.96 -7.17
C GLU A 93 -21.40 -23.16 -7.98
N THR A 94 -21.29 -23.00 -9.30
CA THR A 94 -20.94 -24.05 -10.26
C THR A 94 -19.45 -24.39 -10.19
N THR A 95 -18.61 -23.37 -10.08
CA THR A 95 -17.15 -23.52 -10.01
C THR A 95 -16.60 -23.53 -8.59
N ASN A 96 -17.46 -23.34 -7.58
CA ASN A 96 -17.08 -23.14 -6.18
C ASN A 96 -16.05 -22.02 -6.00
N GLU A 97 -16.39 -20.85 -6.53
CA GLU A 97 -15.59 -19.65 -6.38
C GLU A 97 -16.09 -18.76 -5.25
N PHE A 98 -15.13 -18.19 -4.54
CA PHE A 98 -15.37 -17.28 -3.44
C PHE A 98 -14.51 -16.05 -3.61
N CYS A 99 -15.03 -14.92 -3.13
CA CYS A 99 -14.23 -13.72 -2.93
C CYS A 99 -14.18 -13.39 -1.45
N ALA A 100 -12.98 -13.05 -0.97
CA ALA A 100 -12.75 -12.62 0.39
C ALA A 100 -12.21 -11.19 0.42
N THR A 101 -12.66 -10.41 1.39
CA THR A 101 -12.01 -9.16 1.78
C THR A 101 -11.54 -9.27 3.21
N VAL A 102 -10.30 -8.88 3.44
CA VAL A 102 -9.70 -8.87 4.78
C VAL A 102 -9.15 -7.49 5.07
N THR A 103 -9.61 -6.87 6.15
CA THR A 103 -9.18 -5.52 6.55
C THR A 103 -8.42 -5.56 7.85
N TYR A 104 -7.46 -4.65 8.00
CA TYR A 104 -6.53 -4.58 9.11
C TYR A 104 -6.58 -3.17 9.70
N ASN A 105 -6.62 -3.09 11.02
CA ASN A 105 -6.39 -1.85 11.77
C ASN A 105 -5.57 -2.20 13.01
N GLY A 106 -4.42 -1.57 13.16
CA GLY A 106 -3.53 -1.89 14.26
C GLY A 106 -2.48 -0.84 14.52
N ASP A 107 -1.58 -1.24 15.40
CA ASP A 107 -0.40 -0.52 15.80
C ASP A 107 0.83 -1.37 15.47
N PHE A 108 1.96 -0.71 15.24
CA PHE A 108 3.24 -1.35 15.00
C PHE A 108 4.30 -0.75 15.93
N ASP A 109 5.19 -1.60 16.41
CA ASP A 109 6.33 -1.25 17.26
C ASP A 109 7.61 -1.44 16.46
N ALA A 110 8.32 -0.35 16.17
CA ALA A 110 9.54 -0.36 15.37
C ALA A 110 10.71 -0.94 16.17
N ILE A 111 11.56 -1.73 15.51
CA ILE A 111 12.64 -2.45 16.20
C ILE A 111 13.95 -1.70 16.02
N ALA A 112 14.48 -1.17 17.13
CA ALA A 112 15.75 -0.46 17.14
C ALA A 112 16.88 -1.28 16.49
N GLY A 113 17.68 -0.62 15.65
CA GLY A 113 18.80 -1.24 14.93
C GLY A 113 18.42 -1.97 13.64
N GLN A 114 17.14 -2.17 13.35
CA GLN A 114 16.70 -2.73 12.06
C GLN A 114 16.72 -1.67 10.95
N ARG A 115 16.86 -2.14 9.70
CA ARG A 115 16.67 -1.28 8.53
C ARG A 115 15.20 -0.87 8.44
N SER A 116 14.94 0.40 8.16
CA SER A 116 13.60 0.93 7.95
C SER A 116 12.90 0.24 6.75
N PRO A 117 11.56 0.16 6.74
CA PRO A 117 10.83 -0.57 5.71
C PRO A 117 11.01 -0.02 4.29
N GLY A 118 11.14 1.30 4.14
CA GLY A 118 11.48 1.95 2.87
C GLY A 118 12.96 1.84 2.49
N ASN A 119 13.76 1.13 3.29
CA ASN A 119 15.18 0.92 3.09
C ASN A 119 15.94 2.26 2.96
N THR A 120 15.63 3.26 3.79
CA THR A 120 16.32 4.57 3.75
C THR A 120 17.23 4.83 4.94
N GLY A 121 17.11 4.06 6.04
CA GLY A 121 17.96 4.24 7.22
C GLY A 121 17.78 3.16 8.29
N ILE A 122 18.29 3.44 9.50
CA ILE A 122 18.21 2.53 10.65
C ILE A 122 17.21 3.09 11.66
N LEU A 123 16.35 2.22 12.15
CA LEU A 123 15.31 2.55 13.13
C LEU A 123 15.92 2.80 14.51
N THR A 124 15.40 3.80 15.20
CA THR A 124 15.78 4.09 16.59
C THR A 124 14.93 3.33 17.60
N GLY A 125 13.83 2.70 17.15
CA GLY A 125 12.83 2.06 17.99
C GLY A 125 11.86 3.06 18.61
N LYS A 126 11.73 4.25 18.00
CA LYS A 126 10.77 5.30 18.40
C LYS A 126 9.77 5.62 17.29
N GLU A 127 9.89 4.90 16.17
CA GLU A 127 9.08 5.10 14.97
C GLU A 127 7.71 4.41 15.07
N ASP A 128 7.31 3.96 16.26
CA ASP A 128 6.05 3.29 16.56
C ASP A 128 4.84 4.11 16.09
N GLY A 129 3.80 3.41 15.65
CA GLY A 129 2.66 4.10 15.09
C GLY A 129 1.48 3.20 14.77
N ARG A 130 0.63 3.69 13.87
CA ARG A 130 -0.59 2.99 13.46
C ARG A 130 -0.50 2.55 12.01
N PHE A 131 -1.12 1.43 11.69
CA PHE A 131 -1.30 1.02 10.31
C PHE A 131 -2.73 0.59 10.03
N ASP A 132 -3.10 0.71 8.76
CA ASP A 132 -4.33 0.14 8.24
C ASP A 132 -4.15 -0.30 6.79
N GLY A 133 -5.03 -1.20 6.35
CA GLY A 133 -4.90 -1.80 5.04
C GLY A 133 -5.72 -3.06 4.91
N GLY A 134 -5.32 -3.91 3.98
CA GLY A 134 -5.95 -5.20 3.78
C GLY A 134 -5.69 -5.80 2.42
N TYR A 135 -6.47 -6.81 2.09
CA TYR A 135 -6.42 -7.47 0.80
C TYR A 135 -7.78 -7.97 0.34
N ARG A 136 -7.86 -8.22 -0.96
CA ARG A 136 -8.93 -8.94 -1.63
C ARG A 136 -8.36 -10.20 -2.26
N MET A 137 -9.06 -11.30 -2.08
CA MET A 137 -8.62 -12.62 -2.50
C MET A 137 -9.74 -13.33 -3.26
N HIS A 138 -9.39 -13.95 -4.38
CA HIS A 138 -10.21 -14.91 -5.09
C HIS A 138 -9.80 -16.32 -4.66
N ILE A 139 -10.78 -17.20 -4.44
CA ILE A 139 -10.57 -18.56 -3.93
C ILE A 139 -11.39 -19.51 -4.80
N ILE A 140 -10.74 -20.54 -5.33
CA ILE A 140 -11.40 -21.70 -5.95
C ILE A 140 -11.22 -22.87 -4.99
N GLY A 141 -12.30 -23.54 -4.60
CA GLY A 141 -12.17 -24.77 -3.81
C GLY A 141 -13.39 -25.11 -2.96
N THR A 142 -13.29 -26.16 -2.17
CA THR A 142 -14.42 -26.62 -1.34
C THR A 142 -14.35 -25.98 0.04
N MET A 143 -15.45 -25.34 0.46
CA MET A 143 -15.61 -24.96 1.87
C MET A 143 -15.67 -26.20 2.75
N GLN A 144 -14.83 -26.22 3.77
CA GLN A 144 -14.79 -27.26 4.79
C GLN A 144 -14.44 -26.59 6.10
N ILE A 145 -15.47 -26.33 6.91
CA ILE A 145 -15.29 -25.68 8.19
C ILE A 145 -14.68 -26.69 9.17
N ASP A 146 -13.56 -26.34 9.77
CA ASP A 146 -12.94 -27.14 10.85
C ASP A 146 -13.99 -27.31 11.97
N PRO A 147 -14.36 -28.54 12.36
CA PRO A 147 -15.36 -28.76 13.40
C PRO A 147 -15.01 -28.12 14.74
N LYS A 148 -13.72 -27.93 15.03
CA LYS A 148 -13.23 -27.25 16.25
C LYS A 148 -13.28 -25.72 16.12
N PHE A 149 -13.62 -25.21 14.94
CA PHE A 149 -13.65 -23.80 14.59
C PHE A 149 -14.89 -23.49 13.72
N ASN A 150 -16.06 -23.80 14.25
CA ASN A 150 -17.34 -23.70 13.53
C ASN A 150 -18.02 -22.31 13.59
N ILE A 151 -17.23 -21.24 13.76
CA ILE A 151 -17.74 -19.87 13.90
C ILE A 151 -17.67 -19.17 12.55
N THR A 152 -18.82 -18.84 11.95
CA THR A 152 -18.86 -18.12 10.66
C THR A 152 -19.24 -16.64 10.81
N LYS A 153 -19.72 -16.22 11.99
CA LYS A 153 -20.08 -14.82 12.27
C LYS A 153 -19.56 -14.41 13.65
N GLY A 154 -19.06 -13.19 13.78
CA GLY A 154 -18.65 -12.61 15.07
C GLY A 154 -17.17 -12.82 15.40
N SER A 155 -16.83 -12.86 16.69
CA SER A 155 -15.44 -12.95 17.12
C SER A 155 -14.91 -14.37 17.01
N ILE A 156 -13.70 -14.51 16.49
CA ILE A 156 -12.93 -15.77 16.55
C ILE A 156 -11.75 -15.68 17.54
N GLY A 157 -11.80 -14.71 18.44
CA GLY A 157 -10.85 -14.54 19.54
C GLY A 157 -9.53 -13.89 19.13
N THR A 158 -8.48 -14.21 19.89
CA THR A 158 -7.13 -13.67 19.72
C THR A 158 -6.17 -14.75 19.24
N ALA A 159 -5.44 -14.48 18.16
CA ALA A 159 -4.31 -15.28 17.73
C ALA A 159 -3.00 -14.63 18.19
N TYR A 160 -2.22 -15.36 18.99
CA TYR A 160 -0.88 -14.94 19.40
C TYR A 160 0.13 -15.54 18.44
N TYR A 161 0.58 -14.77 17.45
CA TYR A 161 1.52 -15.27 16.44
C TYR A 161 2.89 -15.60 17.04
N ASN A 162 3.25 -14.88 18.10
CA ASN A 162 4.51 -15.06 18.84
C ASN A 162 5.73 -14.99 17.94
N CYS A 163 5.70 -14.12 16.93
CA CYS A 163 6.82 -13.97 16.01
C CYS A 163 8.10 -13.50 16.73
N ASP A 164 9.24 -13.97 16.26
CA ASP A 164 10.56 -13.39 16.57
C ASP A 164 11.06 -12.48 15.43
N ILE A 165 12.22 -11.88 15.61
CA ILE A 165 12.84 -10.96 14.63
C ILE A 165 13.39 -11.68 13.39
N ASN A 166 13.41 -13.02 13.39
CA ASN A 166 13.87 -13.82 12.26
C ASN A 166 12.69 -14.32 11.39
N GLY A 167 11.45 -13.95 11.71
CA GLY A 167 10.28 -14.42 10.98
C GLY A 167 9.67 -15.70 11.51
N ASN A 168 10.15 -16.25 12.63
CA ASN A 168 9.59 -17.48 13.18
C ASN A 168 8.31 -17.17 13.95
N CYS A 169 7.16 -17.55 13.40
CA CYS A 169 5.83 -17.28 13.98
C CYS A 169 5.10 -18.58 14.32
N PRO A 170 5.45 -19.27 15.43
CA PRO A 170 4.91 -20.60 15.75
C PRO A 170 3.40 -20.59 16.02
N GLY A 171 2.83 -19.43 16.38
CA GLY A 171 1.39 -19.27 16.60
C GLY A 171 0.65 -18.64 15.42
N ALA A 172 1.28 -18.56 14.24
CA ALA A 172 0.65 -17.99 13.05
C ALA A 172 -0.68 -18.70 12.75
N PHE A 173 -1.72 -17.91 12.49
CA PHE A 173 -3.06 -18.41 12.21
C PHE A 173 -3.41 -18.15 10.75
N ASP A 174 -3.51 -19.24 9.99
CA ASP A 174 -4.08 -19.21 8.65
C ASP A 174 -5.59 -19.47 8.71
N TRP A 175 -6.38 -18.45 8.44
CA TRP A 175 -7.83 -18.55 8.46
C TRP A 175 -8.39 -19.39 7.31
N THR A 176 -7.68 -19.48 6.17
CA THR A 176 -8.17 -20.23 5.01
C THR A 176 -8.28 -21.73 5.33
N THR A 177 -7.28 -22.27 6.04
CA THR A 177 -7.28 -23.66 6.53
C THR A 177 -8.42 -23.99 7.49
N LYS A 178 -9.11 -22.98 8.03
CA LYS A 178 -10.22 -23.17 8.97
C LYS A 178 -11.58 -23.23 8.31
N TYR A 179 -11.71 -22.69 7.10
CA TYR A 179 -12.97 -22.61 6.38
C TYR A 179 -12.96 -23.33 5.04
N PHE A 180 -11.79 -23.70 4.53
CA PHE A 180 -11.61 -24.35 3.24
C PHE A 180 -10.76 -25.61 3.37
N ASN A 181 -11.05 -26.60 2.53
CA ASN A 181 -10.15 -27.74 2.35
C ASN A 181 -8.98 -27.32 1.45
N THR A 182 -7.96 -26.72 2.07
CA THR A 182 -6.78 -26.20 1.35
C THR A 182 -5.87 -27.30 0.79
N THR A 183 -6.11 -28.56 1.16
CA THR A 183 -5.36 -29.73 0.68
C THR A 183 -6.04 -30.44 -0.49
N ALA A 184 -7.28 -30.07 -0.82
CA ALA A 184 -8.01 -30.64 -1.94
C ALA A 184 -7.34 -30.29 -3.27
N THR A 185 -7.34 -31.25 -4.20
CA THR A 185 -6.93 -30.99 -5.58
C THR A 185 -7.82 -29.90 -6.18
N GLY A 186 -7.19 -28.89 -6.80
CA GLY A 186 -7.89 -27.75 -7.40
C GLY A 186 -8.18 -26.61 -6.43
N PHE A 187 -7.79 -26.70 -5.15
CA PHE A 187 -7.79 -25.54 -4.28
C PHE A 187 -6.78 -24.50 -4.78
N SER A 188 -7.22 -23.26 -4.91
CA SER A 188 -6.36 -22.12 -5.20
C SER A 188 -6.85 -20.89 -4.46
N SER A 189 -5.91 -20.01 -4.11
CA SER A 189 -6.20 -18.70 -3.53
C SER A 189 -5.25 -17.68 -4.13
N THR A 190 -5.79 -16.63 -4.74
CA THR A 190 -5.02 -15.58 -5.40
C THR A 190 -5.36 -14.23 -4.81
N LEU A 191 -4.35 -13.51 -4.34
CA LEU A 191 -4.49 -12.11 -3.92
C LEU A 191 -4.65 -11.25 -5.17
N GLU A 192 -5.85 -10.74 -5.39
CA GLU A 192 -6.13 -9.84 -6.51
C GLU A 192 -5.65 -8.41 -6.23
N TRP A 193 -5.66 -8.03 -4.94
CA TRP A 193 -5.15 -6.75 -4.49
C TRP A 193 -4.74 -6.84 -3.03
N TRP A 194 -3.64 -6.18 -2.64
CA TRP A 194 -3.26 -5.99 -1.25
C TRP A 194 -2.55 -4.65 -1.07
N GLY A 195 -2.66 -4.07 0.13
CA GLY A 195 -1.93 -2.88 0.47
C GLY A 195 -2.17 -2.40 1.90
N TRP A 196 -1.10 -1.87 2.50
CA TRP A 196 -1.06 -1.33 3.85
C TRP A 196 -0.38 0.04 3.85
N GLN A 197 -0.84 0.92 4.74
CA GLN A 197 -0.19 2.18 5.04
C GLN A 197 0.11 2.28 6.53
N TYR A 198 1.33 2.68 6.85
CA TYR A 198 1.86 2.85 8.20
C TYR A 198 2.08 4.34 8.43
N ARG A 199 1.70 4.81 9.60
CA ARG A 199 1.81 6.22 10.01
C ARG A 199 2.63 6.28 11.29
N ALA A 200 3.86 6.72 11.14
CA ALA A 200 4.81 6.98 12.21
C ALA A 200 4.74 8.45 12.67
N PRO A 201 5.41 8.83 13.77
CA PRO A 201 5.44 10.20 14.26
C PRO A 201 6.00 11.18 13.23
N LYS A 202 5.82 12.48 13.46
CA LYS A 202 6.31 13.56 12.57
C LYS A 202 5.80 13.43 11.11
N ASN A 203 4.59 12.91 10.94
CA ASN A 203 3.93 12.75 9.64
C ASN A 203 4.69 11.84 8.66
N LYS A 204 5.49 10.88 9.15
CA LYS A 204 6.15 9.88 8.32
C LYS A 204 5.17 8.77 7.94
N VAL A 205 5.20 8.35 6.68
CA VAL A 205 4.30 7.31 6.17
C VAL A 205 5.06 6.39 5.25
N TRP A 206 4.82 5.11 5.48
CA TRP A 206 5.24 4.02 4.64
C TRP A 206 4.00 3.39 3.99
N VAL A 207 4.04 3.18 2.67
CA VAL A 207 3.01 2.46 1.92
C VAL A 207 3.67 1.21 1.33
N ASN A 208 3.09 0.06 1.63
CA ASN A 208 3.48 -1.24 1.06
C ASN A 208 2.26 -1.80 0.32
N SER A 209 2.33 -1.91 -1.01
CA SER A 209 1.17 -2.28 -1.83
C SER A 209 1.60 -3.06 -3.07
N ILE A 210 0.67 -3.85 -3.61
CA ILE A 210 0.84 -4.49 -4.92
C ILE A 210 1.04 -3.45 -6.04
N ASP A 211 0.51 -2.25 -5.86
CA ASP A 211 0.62 -1.13 -6.81
C ASP A 211 1.97 -0.39 -6.71
N GLY A 212 2.84 -0.82 -5.78
CA GLY A 212 4.14 -0.23 -5.53
C GLY A 212 4.28 0.31 -4.11
N ASN A 213 5.54 0.42 -3.71
CA ASN A 213 5.93 0.85 -2.37
C ASN A 213 6.45 2.28 -2.37
N SER A 214 6.18 3.04 -1.31
CA SER A 214 6.64 4.43 -1.22
C SER A 214 6.72 4.95 0.22
N GLY A 215 7.59 5.95 0.41
CA GLY A 215 7.80 6.60 1.70
C GLY A 215 8.68 5.79 2.64
N ASP A 216 8.63 6.14 3.93
CA ASP A 216 9.28 5.43 5.02
C ASP A 216 8.71 5.90 6.37
N VAL A 217 9.09 5.23 7.47
CA VAL A 217 8.69 5.60 8.85
C VAL A 217 9.68 6.54 9.54
N ILE A 218 10.83 6.83 8.92
CA ILE A 218 11.86 7.76 9.41
C ILE A 218 11.86 9.12 8.70
#